data_AF-A0A919S5B8-F1
#
_entry.id   AF-A0A919S5B8-F1
#
_cell.length_a   1.000
_cell.length_b   1.000
_cell.length_c   1.000
_cell.angle_alpha   90.00
_cell.angle_beta   90.00
_cell.angle_gamma   90.00
#
_symmetry.space_group_name_H-M   'P 1'
#
loop_
_entity.id
_entity.type
_entity.pdbx_description
1 polymer ?
#
loop_
_entity_poly.entity_id
_entity_poly.type
_entity_poly.pdbx_seq_one_letter_code
_entity_poly.pdbx_strand_id
1 'polypeptide(L)' 'MSPQPGTEPARFRVVLDGQPPAGAAGLDVDAEGRGTLTEPRLYQLVRSPGPVVDHLFEITFLDPGAMAHAFTFG' A
#
# COMPACT_ATOMS: atom_id res chain seq x y z
N MET A 1 -6.74 -0.55 26.45
CA MET A 1 -5.63 -0.29 25.52
C MET A 1 -5.54 1.22 25.35
N SER A 2 -4.44 1.83 25.77
CA SER A 2 -4.18 3.25 25.53
C SER A 2 -3.87 3.47 24.04
N PRO A 3 -4.27 4.59 23.42
CA PRO A 3 -3.86 4.90 22.05
C PRO A 3 -2.34 5.02 22.01
N GLN A 4 -1.68 4.35 21.06
CA GLN A 4 -0.26 4.57 20.84
C GLN A 4 -0.05 6.03 20.40
N PRO A 5 0.89 6.77 21.02
CA PRO A 5 1.26 8.10 20.55
C PRO A 5 1.60 8.04 19.06
N GLY A 6 1.13 9.04 18.32
CA GLY A 6 1.10 9.13 16.86
C GLY A 6 2.11 8.27 16.13
N THR A 7 1.60 7.30 15.36
CA THR A 7 2.40 6.61 14.35
C THR A 7 2.98 7.68 13.45
N GLU A 8 4.30 7.88 13.51
CA GLU A 8 4.95 8.82 12.60
C GLU A 8 4.60 8.41 11.17
N PRO A 9 4.32 9.38 10.28
CA PRO A 9 4.01 9.05 8.91
C PRO A 9 5.12 8.21 8.28
N ALA A 10 4.78 7.03 7.77
CA ALA A 10 5.75 6.12 7.17
C ALA A 10 5.49 5.98 5.68
N ARG A 11 6.49 6.30 4.86
CA ARG A 11 6.39 6.18 3.41
C ARG A 11 6.53 4.73 3.00
N PHE A 12 5.81 4.35 1.95
CA PHE A 12 5.93 3.05 1.34
C PHE A 12 5.91 3.15 -0.19
N ARG A 13 6.34 2.07 -0.83
CA ARG A 13 6.22 1.87 -2.27
C ARG A 13 5.65 0.49 -2.56
N VAL A 14 4.76 0.40 -3.54
CA VAL A 14 4.24 -0.83 -4.10
C VAL A 14 4.67 -1.01 -5.55
N VAL A 15 4.80 -2.27 -5.95
CA VAL A 15 4.97 -2.67 -7.36
C VAL A 15 4.12 -3.90 -7.65
N LEU A 16 3.72 -4.04 -8.91
CA LEU A 16 3.04 -5.20 -9.47
C LEU A 16 3.94 -5.79 -10.56
N ASP A 17 4.30 -7.05 -10.43
CA ASP A 17 5.21 -7.76 -11.35
C ASP A 17 6.52 -6.98 -11.60
N GLY A 18 7.06 -6.36 -10.55
CA GLY A 18 8.26 -5.53 -10.60
C GLY A 18 8.08 -4.16 -11.26
N GLN A 19 6.85 -3.75 -11.64
CA GLN A 19 6.55 -2.47 -12.28
C GLN A 19 5.65 -1.58 -11.40
N PRO A 20 5.67 -0.24 -11.59
CA PRO A 20 4.70 0.63 -10.95
C PRO A 20 3.26 0.26 -11.32
N PRO A 21 2.29 0.43 -10.40
CA PRO A 21 0.90 0.07 -10.67
C PRO A 21 0.25 0.93 -11.78
N ALA A 22 0.74 2.15 -12.02
CA ALA A 22 0.26 3.04 -13.07
C ALA A 22 -1.29 3.16 -13.07
N GLY A 23 -1.95 2.71 -14.13
CA GLY A 23 -3.42 2.74 -14.24
C GLY A 23 -4.16 1.83 -13.26
N ALA A 24 -3.46 0.95 -12.56
CA ALA A 24 -4.00 0.10 -11.49
C ALA A 24 -3.74 0.67 -10.09
N ALA A 25 -3.23 1.91 -9.96
CA ALA A 25 -3.04 2.54 -8.65
C ALA A 25 -4.37 2.68 -7.91
N GLY A 26 -4.36 2.35 -6.61
CA GLY A 26 -5.50 2.50 -5.72
C GLY A 26 -5.75 3.95 -5.31
N LEU A 27 -6.59 4.16 -4.30
CA LEU A 27 -6.92 5.52 -3.83
C LEU A 27 -5.80 6.13 -2.97
N ASP A 28 -5.00 5.28 -2.33
CA ASP A 28 -3.98 5.71 -1.38
C ASP A 28 -2.55 5.63 -1.93
N VAL A 29 -2.44 5.45 -3.25
CA VAL A 29 -1.18 5.21 -3.97
C VAL A 29 -1.16 6.04 -5.24
N ASP A 30 -0.04 6.70 -5.53
CA ASP A 30 0.17 7.40 -6.80
C ASP A 30 0.49 6.44 -7.97
N ALA A 31 0.56 6.97 -9.19
CA ALA A 31 0.83 6.16 -10.39
C ALA A 31 2.18 5.43 -10.34
N GLU A 32 3.14 5.99 -9.60
CA GLU A 32 4.48 5.43 -9.40
C GLU A 32 4.53 4.40 -8.25
N GLY A 33 3.42 4.15 -7.57
CA GLY A 33 3.28 3.17 -6.52
C GLY A 33 3.64 3.71 -5.13
N ARG A 34 3.74 5.02 -4.91
CA ARG A 34 4.11 5.59 -3.61
C ARG A 34 2.87 5.97 -2.80
N GLY A 35 2.99 5.81 -1.50
CA GLY A 35 1.99 6.26 -0.53
C GLY A 35 2.60 6.54 0.84
N THR A 36 1.78 7.04 1.75
CA THR A 36 2.18 7.32 3.14
C THR A 36 1.15 6.75 4.10
N LEU A 37 1.62 5.94 5.06
CA LEU A 37 0.82 5.52 6.20
C LEU A 37 0.74 6.68 7.18
N THR A 38 -0.46 7.12 7.49
CA THR A 38 -0.73 8.27 8.37
C THR A 38 -1.62 7.88 9.55
N GLU A 39 -2.41 6.82 9.40
CA GLU A 39 -3.34 6.34 10.42
C GLU A 39 -3.53 4.81 10.29
N PRO A 40 -3.87 4.10 11.37
CA PRO A 40 -4.10 2.66 11.32
C PRO A 40 -5.49 2.33 10.74
N ARG A 41 -5.61 2.40 9.42
CA ARG A 41 -6.84 2.04 8.67
C ARG A 41 -6.57 1.06 7.54
N LEU A 42 -7.62 0.70 6.80
CA LEU A 42 -7.49 0.01 5.52
C LEU A 42 -7.05 1.00 4.43
N TYR A 43 -5.99 0.63 3.71
CA TYR A 43 -5.48 1.38 2.56
C TYR A 43 -5.79 0.63 1.27
N GLN A 44 -6.33 1.33 0.26
CA GLN A 44 -6.55 0.78 -1.07
C GLN A 44 -5.32 1.05 -1.94
N LEU A 45 -4.48 0.03 -2.11
CA LEU A 45 -3.17 0.14 -2.77
C LEU A 45 -3.23 -0.07 -4.27
N VAL A 46 -4.05 -1.04 -4.71
CA VAL A 46 -4.21 -1.43 -6.11
C VAL A 46 -5.69 -1.53 -6.43
N ARG A 47 -6.07 -1.11 -7.63
CA ARG A 47 -7.40 -1.29 -8.21
C ARG A 47 -7.25 -1.70 -9.67
N SER A 48 -7.29 -3.01 -9.93
CA SER A 48 -7.17 -3.53 -11.30
C SER A 48 -8.47 -3.25 -12.09
N PRO A 49 -8.42 -2.48 -13.20
CA PRO A 49 -9.61 -2.18 -14.01
C PRO A 49 -9.99 -3.32 -14.98
N GLY A 50 -9.25 -4.44 -14.99
CA GLY A 50 -9.42 -5.55 -15.94
C GLY A 50 -9.77 -6.88 -15.26
N PRO A 51 -9.75 -7.98 -16.03
CA PRO A 51 -9.87 -9.32 -15.46
C PRO A 51 -8.88 -9.53 -14.33
N VAL A 52 -9.35 -10.11 -13.22
CA VAL A 52 -8.48 -10.49 -12.10
C VAL A 52 -7.62 -11.66 -12.56
N VAL A 53 -6.32 -11.43 -12.65
CA VAL A 53 -5.30 -12.45 -12.92
C VAL A 53 -4.28 -12.46 -11.77
N ASP A 54 -3.50 -13.53 -11.70
CA ASP A 54 -2.45 -13.64 -10.69
C ASP A 54 -1.34 -12.62 -10.96
N HIS A 55 -0.92 -11.90 -9.91
CA HIS A 55 0.16 -10.92 -9.95
C HIS A 55 1.07 -11.08 -8.74
N LEU A 56 2.36 -10.79 -8.91
CA LEU A 56 3.26 -10.59 -7.78
C LEU A 56 3.09 -9.16 -7.26
N PHE A 57 2.55 -9.03 -6.06
CA PHE A 57 2.48 -7.76 -5.35
C PHE A 57 3.62 -7.66 -4.35
N GLU A 58 4.39 -6.57 -4.42
CA GLU A 58 5.43 -6.26 -3.46
C GLU A 58 5.17 -4.90 -2.82
N ILE A 59 5.40 -4.81 -1.51
CA ILE A 59 5.37 -3.56 -0.75
C ILE A 59 6.67 -3.39 0.02
N THR A 60 7.26 -2.21 -0.07
CA THR A 60 8.47 -1.82 0.66
C THR A 60 8.16 -0.61 1.54
N PHE A 61 8.40 -0.74 2.84
CA PHE A 61 8.36 0.40 3.76
C PHE A 61 9.72 1.10 3.76
N LEU A 62 9.71 2.39 3.44
CA LEU A 62 10.91 3.21 3.28
C LEU A 62 11.35 3.85 4.59
N ASP A 63 10.42 3.98 5.52
CA ASP A 63 10.62 4.49 6.87
C ASP A 63 10.33 3.40 7.91
N PRO A 64 10.99 3.41 9.07
CA PRO A 64 10.73 2.46 10.15
C PRO A 64 9.34 2.69 10.78
N GLY A 65 8.88 1.71 11.57
CA GLY A 65 7.64 1.84 12.36
C GLY A 65 6.35 1.45 11.63
N ALA A 66 6.43 1.12 10.34
CA ALA A 66 5.31 0.53 9.63
C ALA A 66 5.00 -0.89 10.12
N MET A 67 3.71 -1.17 10.33
CA MET A 67 3.24 -2.50 10.73
C MET A 67 2.00 -2.86 9.90
N ALA A 68 2.09 -3.95 9.16
CA ALA A 68 0.96 -4.47 8.40
C ALA A 68 0.29 -5.61 9.18
N HIS A 69 -1.01 -5.49 9.40
CA HIS A 69 -1.79 -6.52 10.12
C HIS A 69 -2.46 -7.52 9.18
N ALA A 70 -2.91 -7.05 8.01
CA ALA A 70 -3.58 -7.87 7.02
C ALA A 70 -3.35 -7.29 5.62
N PHE A 71 -3.30 -8.18 4.63
CA PHE A 71 -3.41 -7.86 3.22
C PHE A 71 -4.60 -8.64 2.66
N THR A 72 -5.47 -7.94 1.94
CA THR A 72 -6.68 -8.53 1.34
C THR A 72 -6.69 -8.22 -0.15
N PHE A 73 -7.08 -9.21 -0.95
CA PHE A 73 -7.20 -9.11 -2.40
C PHE A 73 -8.66 -9.44 -2.76
N GLY A 74 -9.30 -8.59 -3.57
CA GLY A 74 -10.71 -8.72 -3.95
C GLY A 74 -11.13 -7.67 -4.96
#